data_AF-A0A1M6M8M3-F1
#
_entry.id   AF-A0A1M6M8M3-F1
#
_cell.length_a   1.000
_cell.length_b   1.000
_cell.length_c   1.000
_cell.angle_alpha   90.00
_cell.angle_beta   90.00
_cell.angle_gamma   90.00
#
_symmetry.space_group_name_H-M   'P 1'
#
loop_
_entity.id
_entity.type
_entity.pdbx_description
1 polymer ?
#
loop_
_entity_poly.entity_id
_entity_poly.type
_entity_poly.pdbx_seq_one_letter_code
_entity_poly.pdbx_strand_id
1 'polypeptide(L)'
;MANLKTNAMRILDKAGIPYKTYGYDHKDGLVDGISVASKIGQPVEKVYKTLVTQGTSKEYYVFIIPVDSELDLKAAAKAVGEKAVVMIKVADINKITGYIRGGCSPIGMKKEYKTVLDSSCSTLDAMIVSAGKIGYQIELKPQDLAGLLDCKLENVIIQK
;
A
#
# COMPACT_ATOMS: atom_id res chain seq x y z
N MET A 1 6.51 -25.83 -6.73
CA MET A 1 5.82 -24.97 -5.73
C MET A 1 4.59 -24.43 -6.41
N ALA A 2 3.39 -24.60 -5.84
CA ALA A 2 2.17 -24.04 -6.42
C ALA A 2 2.38 -22.52 -6.60
N ASN A 3 2.24 -22.03 -7.83
CA ASN A 3 2.27 -20.60 -8.15
C ASN A 3 1.13 -19.92 -7.36
N LEU A 4 1.45 -19.41 -6.16
CA LEU A 4 0.45 -18.78 -5.33
C LEU A 4 0.06 -17.46 -5.98
N LYS A 5 -1.12 -17.44 -6.60
CA LYS A 5 -1.72 -16.22 -7.14
C LYS A 5 -2.64 -15.59 -6.11
N THR A 6 -2.30 -14.39 -5.66
CA THR A 6 -3.12 -13.63 -4.70
C THR A 6 -4.28 -12.93 -5.42
N ASN A 7 -5.25 -12.40 -4.66
CA ASN A 7 -6.34 -11.64 -5.27
C ASN A 7 -5.86 -10.34 -5.93
N ALA A 8 -4.85 -9.66 -5.35
CA ALA A 8 -4.24 -8.50 -5.98
C ALA A 8 -3.65 -8.85 -7.36
N MET A 9 -2.94 -9.98 -7.46
CA MET A 9 -2.41 -10.48 -8.73
C MET A 9 -3.51 -10.79 -9.75
N ARG A 10 -4.60 -11.45 -9.34
CA ARG A 10 -5.74 -11.74 -10.22
C ARG A 10 -6.41 -10.47 -10.76
N ILE A 11 -6.50 -9.42 -9.94
CA ILE A 11 -7.07 -8.14 -10.35
C ILE A 11 -6.18 -7.47 -11.40
N LEU A 12 -4.86 -7.48 -11.19
CA LEU A 12 -3.89 -6.98 -12.17
C LEU A 12 -3.96 -7.74 -13.50
N ASP A 13 -4.05 -9.06 -13.47
CA ASP A 13 -4.23 -9.87 -14.68
C ASP A 13 -5.49 -9.45 -15.45
N LYS A 14 -6.62 -9.29 -14.74
CA LYS A 14 -7.91 -8.93 -15.33
C LYS A 14 -7.86 -7.53 -15.95
N ALA A 15 -7.09 -6.62 -15.35
CA ALA A 15 -6.88 -5.27 -15.86
C ALA A 15 -5.82 -5.20 -16.99
N GLY A 16 -5.12 -6.29 -17.29
CA GLY A 16 -4.04 -6.31 -18.28
C GLY A 16 -2.81 -5.52 -17.83
N ILE A 17 -2.64 -5.27 -16.54
CA ILE A 17 -1.53 -4.48 -16.00
C ILE A 17 -0.32 -5.39 -15.79
N PRO A 18 0.85 -5.08 -16.39
CA PRO A 18 2.06 -5.87 -16.19
C PRO A 18 2.61 -5.67 -14.78
N TYR A 19 3.06 -6.76 -14.15
CA TYR A 19 3.68 -6.72 -12.83
C TYR A 19 4.74 -7.81 -12.68
N LYS A 20 5.70 -7.61 -11.78
CA LYS A 20 6.61 -8.66 -11.28
C LYS A 20 6.22 -9.05 -9.86
N THR A 21 6.66 -10.22 -9.42
CA THR A 21 6.40 -10.71 -8.06
C THR A 21 7.69 -10.98 -7.32
N TYR A 22 7.71 -10.65 -6.03
CA TYR A 22 8.78 -11.05 -5.11
C TYR A 22 8.23 -11.92 -3.99
N GLY A 23 9.01 -12.91 -3.59
CA GLY A 23 8.74 -13.77 -2.43
C GLY A 23 9.82 -13.59 -1.36
N TYR A 24 9.45 -13.69 -0.08
CA TYR A 24 10.41 -13.69 1.02
C TYR A 24 9.98 -14.59 2.19
N ASP A 25 10.95 -15.11 2.94
CA ASP A 25 10.69 -15.84 4.19
C ASP A 25 10.32 -14.85 5.32
N HIS A 26 9.27 -15.20 6.05
CA HIS A 26 8.68 -14.39 7.12
C HIS A 26 8.60 -15.15 8.45
N LYS A 27 9.29 -16.29 8.59
CA LYS A 27 9.36 -17.08 9.83
C LYS A 27 9.95 -16.31 11.02
N ASP A 28 10.78 -15.30 10.74
CA ASP A 28 11.36 -14.41 11.76
C ASP A 28 10.35 -13.37 12.31
N GLY A 29 9.14 -13.29 11.75
CA GLY A 29 8.11 -12.32 12.15
C GLY A 29 8.36 -10.88 11.70
N LEU A 30 9.48 -10.60 11.02
CA LEU A 30 9.84 -9.26 10.52
C LEU A 30 9.10 -8.99 9.21
N VAL A 31 7.97 -8.31 9.34
CA VAL A 31 7.05 -7.98 8.24
C VAL A 31 6.83 -6.47 8.07
N ASP A 32 7.63 -5.64 8.75
CA ASP A 32 7.72 -4.22 8.42
C ASP A 32 8.41 -4.07 7.05
N GLY A 33 8.05 -3.05 6.29
CA GLY A 33 8.48 -3.02 4.90
C GLY A 33 9.97 -2.65 4.68
N ILE A 34 10.68 -2.13 5.69
CA ILE A 34 12.15 -1.92 5.59
C ILE A 34 12.82 -3.29 5.61
N SER A 35 12.43 -4.15 6.56
CA SER A 35 12.85 -5.55 6.58
C SER A 35 12.48 -6.26 5.27
N VAL A 36 11.28 -6.00 4.73
CA VAL A 36 10.86 -6.59 3.45
C VAL A 36 11.75 -6.15 2.30
N ALA A 37 12.05 -4.86 2.16
CA ALA A 37 12.91 -4.32 1.10
C ALA A 37 14.26 -5.05 1.07
N SER A 38 14.89 -5.20 2.24
CA SER A 38 16.14 -5.96 2.39
C SER A 38 15.98 -7.42 1.97
N LYS A 39 14.93 -8.11 2.43
CA LYS A 39 14.68 -9.53 2.13
C LYS A 39 14.41 -9.83 0.65
N ILE A 40 13.82 -8.87 -0.08
CA ILE A 40 13.57 -9.02 -1.52
C ILE A 40 14.69 -8.44 -2.39
N GLY A 41 15.75 -7.89 -1.76
CA GLY A 41 16.90 -7.30 -2.46
C GLY A 41 16.56 -6.06 -3.27
N GLN A 42 15.61 -5.24 -2.80
CA GLN A 42 15.15 -4.05 -3.51
C GLN A 42 15.45 -2.77 -2.71
N PRO A 43 15.69 -1.64 -3.40
CA PRO A 43 15.87 -0.36 -2.72
C PRO A 43 14.63 0.03 -1.92
N VAL A 44 14.84 0.55 -0.71
CA VAL A 44 13.77 0.92 0.24
C VAL A 44 12.84 1.97 -0.36
N GLU A 45 13.38 2.91 -1.13
CA GLU A 45 12.66 3.96 -1.83
C GLU A 45 11.64 3.45 -2.87
N LYS A 46 11.78 2.20 -3.33
CA LYS A 46 10.81 1.56 -4.22
C LYS A 46 9.71 0.83 -3.47
N VAL A 47 9.85 0.59 -2.17
CA VAL A 47 8.90 -0.20 -1.38
C VAL A 47 7.93 0.72 -0.65
N TYR A 48 6.63 0.51 -0.88
CA TYR A 48 5.56 1.34 -0.35
C TYR A 48 4.66 0.53 0.58
N LYS A 49 4.20 1.17 1.65
CA LYS A 49 3.27 0.59 2.62
C LYS A 49 1.88 1.20 2.46
N THR A 50 0.87 0.37 2.66
CA THR A 50 -0.53 0.77 2.64
C THR A 50 -1.02 1.02 4.07
N LEU A 51 -1.42 2.25 4.34
CA LEU A 51 -1.96 2.72 5.61
C LEU A 51 -3.45 3.00 5.47
N VAL A 52 -4.18 2.83 6.57
CA VAL A 52 -5.62 3.13 6.62
C VAL A 52 -5.87 4.07 7.77
N THR A 53 -6.62 5.13 7.50
CA THR A 53 -7.07 6.10 8.50
C THR A 53 -8.58 6.17 8.53
N GLN A 54 -9.13 6.72 9.61
CA GLN A 54 -10.52 7.10 9.72
C GLN A 54 -10.64 8.61 9.83
N GLY A 55 -11.49 9.21 9.00
CA GLY A 55 -11.83 10.63 9.06
C GLY A 55 -12.80 10.96 10.19
N THR A 56 -12.99 12.26 10.40
CA THR A 56 -14.02 12.77 11.30
C THR A 56 -15.44 12.39 10.87
N SER A 57 -15.66 12.23 9.56
CA SER A 57 -16.89 11.68 8.97
C SER A 57 -17.19 10.23 9.31
N LYS A 58 -16.24 9.51 9.94
CA LYS A 58 -16.22 8.05 10.14
C LYS A 58 -15.93 7.22 8.90
N GLU A 59 -15.76 7.85 7.74
CA GLU A 59 -15.26 7.18 6.54
C GLU A 59 -13.79 6.80 6.67
N TYR A 60 -13.40 5.79 5.89
CA TYR A 60 -12.05 5.27 5.87
C TYR A 60 -11.31 5.70 4.60
N TYR A 61 -10.03 5.97 4.75
CA TYR A 61 -9.16 6.45 3.68
C TYR A 61 -7.88 5.63 3.64
N VAL A 62 -7.36 5.42 2.44
CA VAL A 62 -6.15 4.65 2.21
C VAL A 62 -5.03 5.58 1.75
N PHE A 63 -3.85 5.40 2.32
CA PHE A 63 -2.65 6.14 1.95
C PHE A 63 -1.54 5.16 1.60
N ILE A 64 -0.94 5.33 0.43
CA ILE A 64 0.18 4.52 -0.05
C ILE A 64 1.42 5.40 -0.03
N ILE A 65 2.36 5.11 0.86
CA ILE A 65 3.54 5.96 1.10
C ILE A 65 4.84 5.13 1.10
N PRO A 66 6.02 5.72 0.85
CA PRO A 66 7.29 5.02 0.99
C PRO A 66 7.43 4.38 2.37
N VAL A 67 8.07 3.22 2.43
CA VAL A 67 8.06 2.44 3.66
C VAL A 67 8.86 3.07 4.80
N ASP A 68 9.90 3.83 4.47
CA ASP A 68 10.77 4.57 5.38
C ASP A 68 10.24 5.97 5.75
N SER A 69 9.03 6.30 5.29
CA SER A 69 8.37 7.58 5.53
C SER A 69 7.22 7.45 6.52
N GLU A 70 6.83 8.56 7.13
CA GLU A 70 5.68 8.63 8.04
C GLU A 70 4.58 9.50 7.41
N LEU A 71 3.32 9.12 7.67
CA LEU A 71 2.17 9.84 7.16
C LEU A 71 2.00 11.16 7.93
N ASP A 72 2.01 12.28 7.24
CA ASP A 72 1.59 13.56 7.82
C ASP A 72 0.05 13.56 7.89
N LEU A 73 -0.48 13.41 9.11
CA LEU A 73 -1.93 13.35 9.33
C LEU A 73 -2.68 14.62 8.91
N LYS A 74 -2.03 15.79 8.92
CA LYS A 74 -2.64 17.05 8.48
C LYS A 74 -2.70 17.10 6.95
N ALA A 75 -1.60 16.76 6.28
CA ALA A 75 -1.56 16.68 4.82
C ALA A 75 -2.53 15.60 4.30
N ALA A 76 -2.56 14.44 4.95
CA ALA A 76 -3.48 13.34 4.68
C ALA A 76 -4.95 13.79 4.80
N ALA A 77 -5.32 14.46 5.89
CA ALA A 77 -6.68 14.99 6.07
C ALA A 77 -7.07 15.96 4.95
N LYS A 78 -6.18 16.90 4.60
CA LYS A 78 -6.39 17.84 3.50
C LYS A 78 -6.58 17.14 2.16
N ALA A 79 -5.75 16.15 1.84
CA ALA A 79 -5.81 15.39 0.58
C ALA A 79 -7.16 14.67 0.40
N VAL A 80 -7.77 14.22 1.49
CA VAL A 80 -9.06 13.53 1.45
C VAL A 80 -10.27 14.43 1.73
N GLY A 81 -10.06 15.70 2.06
CA GLY A 81 -11.14 16.67 2.35
C GLY A 81 -11.76 16.49 3.73
N GLU A 82 -11.03 15.91 4.68
CA GLU A 82 -11.45 15.73 6.06
C GLU A 82 -10.90 16.84 6.96
N LYS A 83 -11.64 17.13 8.06
CA LYS A 83 -11.13 18.05 9.10
C LYS A 83 -9.91 17.47 9.80
N ALA A 84 -9.92 16.16 10.05
CA ALA A 84 -8.81 15.40 10.61
C ALA A 84 -8.95 13.93 10.23
N VAL A 85 -7.83 13.22 10.19
CA VAL A 85 -7.78 11.76 10.07
C VAL A 85 -6.94 11.17 11.18
N VAL A 86 -7.27 9.95 11.60
CA VAL A 86 -6.52 9.20 12.62
C VAL A 86 -6.21 7.80 12.10
N MET A 87 -5.04 7.26 12.45
CA MET A 87 -4.70 5.87 12.14
C MET A 87 -5.73 4.91 12.74
N ILE A 88 -6.17 3.92 11.98
CA ILE A 88 -7.01 2.85 12.54
C ILE A 88 -6.19 1.99 13.52
N LYS A 89 -6.87 1.30 14.43
CA LYS A 89 -6.20 0.30 15.28
C LYS A 89 -5.79 -0.88 14.41
N VAL A 90 -4.61 -1.45 14.70
CA VAL A 90 -4.10 -2.64 13.99
C VAL A 90 -5.09 -3.81 14.04
N ALA A 91 -5.79 -3.98 15.17
CA ALA A 91 -6.80 -5.03 15.34
C ALA A 91 -7.98 -4.89 14.36
N ASP A 92 -8.24 -3.69 13.84
CA ASP A 92 -9.35 -3.42 12.93
C ASP A 92 -8.97 -3.61 11.45
N ILE A 93 -7.68 -3.75 11.12
CA ILE A 93 -7.21 -3.86 9.72
C ILE A 93 -7.95 -4.97 8.98
N ASN A 94 -8.08 -6.17 9.56
CA ASN A 94 -8.75 -7.29 8.90
C ASN A 94 -10.26 -7.08 8.73
N LYS A 95 -10.89 -6.54 9.76
CA LYS A 95 -12.31 -6.21 9.71
C LYS A 95 -12.60 -5.25 8.57
N ILE A 96 -11.79 -4.19 8.44
CA ILE A 96 -11.97 -3.10 7.48
C ILE A 96 -11.51 -3.51 6.07
N THR A 97 -10.26 -3.91 5.93
CA THR A 97 -9.63 -4.11 4.60
C THR A 97 -9.82 -5.51 4.04
N GLY A 98 -9.99 -6.52 4.90
CA GLY A 98 -9.88 -7.93 4.55
C GLY A 98 -8.45 -8.49 4.55
N TYR A 99 -7.45 -7.63 4.73
CA TYR A 99 -6.05 -8.02 4.86
C TYR A 99 -5.57 -8.07 6.30
N ILE A 100 -4.34 -8.52 6.53
CA ILE A 100 -3.71 -8.54 7.85
C ILE A 100 -2.50 -7.60 7.87
N ARG A 101 -2.04 -7.21 9.07
CA ARG A 101 -0.80 -6.44 9.23
C ARG A 101 0.36 -7.20 8.56
N GLY A 102 1.21 -6.47 7.81
CA GLY A 102 2.31 -7.05 7.03
C GLY A 102 1.90 -7.66 5.69
N GLY A 103 0.61 -7.75 5.40
CA GLY A 103 0.07 -8.26 4.13
C GLY A 103 -1.07 -7.40 3.56
N CYS A 104 -1.12 -6.11 3.93
CA CYS A 104 -2.16 -5.18 3.48
C CYS A 104 -1.82 -4.65 2.08
N SER A 105 -2.52 -5.15 1.07
CA SER A 105 -2.41 -4.65 -0.31
C SER A 105 -3.29 -3.40 -0.49
N PRO A 106 -2.87 -2.43 -1.31
CA PRO A 106 -3.79 -1.38 -1.75
C PRO A 106 -4.81 -1.89 -2.79
N ILE A 107 -4.60 -3.07 -3.37
CA ILE A 107 -5.46 -3.67 -4.40
C ILE A 107 -6.33 -4.75 -3.77
N GLY A 108 -7.62 -4.79 -4.10
CA GLY A 108 -8.49 -5.92 -3.75
C GLY A 108 -8.96 -5.95 -2.30
N MET A 109 -9.06 -4.77 -1.65
CA MET A 109 -9.72 -4.66 -0.35
C MET A 109 -11.23 -4.98 -0.43
N LYS A 110 -11.88 -5.20 0.72
CA LYS A 110 -13.32 -5.53 0.83
C LYS A 110 -14.27 -4.54 0.13
N LYS A 111 -13.89 -3.27 0.09
CA LYS A 111 -14.60 -2.20 -0.63
C LYS A 111 -13.58 -1.27 -1.26
N GLU A 112 -14.04 -0.43 -2.17
CA GLU A 112 -13.24 0.68 -2.68
C GLU A 112 -13.15 1.76 -1.61
N TYR A 113 -11.94 2.29 -1.44
CA TYR A 113 -11.64 3.36 -0.50
C TYR A 113 -11.05 4.53 -1.29
N LYS A 114 -11.40 5.75 -0.89
CA LYS A 114 -10.71 6.93 -1.39
C LYS A 114 -9.23 6.79 -1.02
N THR A 115 -8.41 6.67 -2.05
CA THR A 115 -6.99 6.34 -1.94
C THR A 115 -6.15 7.52 -2.37
N VAL A 116 -5.05 7.76 -1.65
CA VAL A 116 -4.04 8.73 -2.00
C VAL A 116 -2.69 8.02 -2.09
N LEU A 117 -2.00 8.20 -3.21
CA LEU A 117 -0.64 7.73 -3.41
C LEU A 117 0.31 8.91 -3.20
N ASP A 118 1.38 8.71 -2.42
CA ASP A 118 2.32 9.78 -2.19
C ASP A 118 3.04 10.18 -3.49
N SER A 119 3.12 11.49 -3.75
CA SER A 119 3.66 12.05 -4.98
C SER A 119 5.14 11.73 -5.25
N SER A 120 5.90 11.28 -4.24
CA SER A 120 7.30 10.84 -4.41
C SER A 120 7.46 9.66 -5.37
N CYS A 121 6.40 8.90 -5.63
CA CYS A 121 6.43 7.81 -6.61
C CYS A 121 6.53 8.29 -8.07
N SER A 122 6.28 9.58 -8.35
CA SER A 122 6.19 10.10 -9.73
C SER A 122 7.48 9.99 -10.52
N THR A 123 8.62 9.90 -9.83
CA THR A 123 9.96 9.76 -10.43
C THR A 123 10.41 8.30 -10.57
N LEU A 124 9.60 7.34 -10.10
CA LEU A 124 9.93 5.93 -10.13
C LEU A 124 9.40 5.27 -11.40
N ASP A 125 10.25 4.50 -12.09
CA ASP A 125 9.83 3.63 -13.18
C ASP A 125 8.97 2.44 -12.67
N ALA A 126 9.17 2.05 -11.41
CA ALA A 126 8.44 0.98 -10.77
C ALA A 126 8.42 1.16 -9.25
N MET A 127 7.31 0.74 -8.63
CA MET A 127 7.12 0.70 -7.19
C MET A 127 6.66 -0.70 -6.76
N ILE A 128 6.87 -1.00 -5.48
CA ILE A 128 6.59 -2.30 -4.88
C ILE A 128 5.58 -2.12 -3.75
N VAL A 129 4.50 -2.91 -3.79
CA VAL A 129 3.47 -2.94 -2.73
C VAL A 129 3.16 -4.38 -2.34
N SER A 130 2.51 -4.57 -1.19
CA SER A 130 2.09 -5.91 -0.75
C SER A 130 1.15 -6.56 -1.76
N ALA A 131 1.38 -7.84 -2.03
CA ALA A 131 0.49 -8.64 -2.88
C ALA A 131 -0.78 -9.12 -2.13
N GLY A 132 -1.02 -8.68 -0.89
CA GLY A 132 -2.19 -9.08 -0.11
C GLY A 132 -1.98 -10.33 0.75
N LYS A 133 -0.73 -10.78 0.85
CA LYS A 133 -0.32 -11.90 1.72
C LYS A 133 1.11 -11.67 2.19
N ILE A 134 1.36 -11.96 3.47
CA ILE A 134 2.72 -11.93 4.03
C ILE A 134 3.63 -12.86 3.23
N GLY A 135 4.83 -12.40 2.93
CA GLY A 135 5.81 -13.14 2.12
C GLY A 135 5.70 -12.87 0.62
N TYR A 136 4.76 -12.05 0.16
CA TYR A 136 4.54 -11.77 -1.27
C TYR A 136 4.38 -10.28 -1.54
N GLN A 137 5.14 -9.79 -2.53
CA GLN A 137 5.10 -8.41 -3.02
C GLN A 137 4.87 -8.39 -4.53
N ILE A 138 4.36 -7.27 -5.04
CA ILE A 138 4.17 -7.01 -6.46
C ILE A 138 4.89 -5.71 -6.84
N GLU A 139 5.60 -5.73 -7.96
CA GLU A 139 6.23 -4.54 -8.58
C GLU A 139 5.46 -4.16 -9.83
N LEU A 140 5.08 -2.90 -9.93
CA LEU A 140 4.33 -2.34 -11.05
C LEU A 140 4.64 -0.85 -11.22
N LYS A 141 4.21 -0.26 -12.34
CA LYS A 141 4.37 1.18 -12.54
C LYS A 141 3.45 1.95 -11.60
N PRO A 142 3.92 3.06 -11.00
CA PRO A 142 3.07 3.92 -10.18
C PRO A 142 1.81 4.41 -10.90
N GLN A 143 1.92 4.72 -12.19
CA GLN A 143 0.81 5.20 -13.01
C GLN A 143 -0.26 4.12 -13.23
N ASP A 144 0.15 2.86 -13.42
CA ASP A 144 -0.79 1.75 -13.57
C ASP A 144 -1.54 1.48 -12.26
N LEU A 145 -0.84 1.56 -11.12
CA LEU A 145 -1.46 1.45 -9.80
C LEU A 145 -2.45 2.60 -9.56
N ALA A 146 -2.05 3.84 -9.90
CA ALA A 146 -2.89 5.02 -9.71
C ALA A 146 -4.15 4.96 -10.56
N GLY A 147 -4.03 4.55 -11.83
CA GLY A 147 -5.17 4.35 -12.73
C GLY A 147 -6.09 3.21 -12.28
N LEU A 148 -5.53 2.09 -11.78
CA LEU A 148 -6.31 0.97 -11.27
C LEU A 148 -7.14 1.34 -10.04
N LEU A 149 -6.61 2.19 -9.17
CA LEU A 149 -7.23 2.57 -7.89
C LEU A 149 -8.01 3.89 -7.95
N ASP A 150 -8.04 4.54 -9.11
CA ASP A 150 -8.55 5.92 -9.29
C ASP A 150 -8.05 6.86 -8.18
N CYS A 151 -6.76 6.78 -7.88
CA CYS A 151 -6.17 7.48 -6.73
C CYS A 151 -5.47 8.78 -7.14
N LYS A 152 -5.46 9.75 -6.21
CA LYS A 152 -4.76 11.02 -6.40
C LYS A 152 -3.32 10.92 -5.94
N LEU A 153 -2.43 11.60 -6.65
CA LEU A 153 -1.04 11.80 -6.23
C LEU A 153 -0.94 13.11 -5.45
N GLU A 154 -0.56 13.03 -4.18
CA GLU A 154 -0.43 14.18 -3.29
C GLU A 154 0.79 13.99 -2.38
N ASN A 155 1.41 15.07 -1.92
CA ASN A 155 2.45 14.97 -0.88
C ASN A 155 1.77 14.80 0.49
N VAL A 156 1.90 13.62 1.07
CA VAL A 156 1.23 13.24 2.33
C VAL A 156 2.20 12.69 3.38
N ILE A 157 3.50 12.84 3.17
CA ILE A 157 4.54 12.38 4.10
C ILE A 157 5.16 13.54 4.87
N ILE A 158 5.65 13.26 6.08
CA ILE A 158 6.43 14.22 6.86
C ILE A 158 7.75 14.51 6.12
N GLN A 159 8.04 15.78 5.86
CA GLN A 159 9.32 16.19 5.28
C GLN A 159 10.43 16.01 6.32
N LYS A 160 11.48 15.28 5.94
CA LYS A 160 12.70 15.10 6.75
C LYS A 160 13.59 16.34 6.66
#